data_AF-A0A1Q9CNT4-F1
#
_entry.id   AF-A0A1Q9CNT4-F1
#
_cell.length_a   1.000
_cell.length_b   1.000
_cell.length_c   1.000
_cell.angle_alpha   90.00
_cell.angle_beta   90.00
_cell.angle_gamma   90.00
#
_symmetry.space_group_name_H-M   'P 1'
#
loop_
_entity.id
_entity.type
_entity.pdbx_description
1 polymer ?
#
loop_
_entity_poly.entity_id
_entity_poly.type
_entity_poly.pdbx_seq_one_letter_code
_entity_poly.pdbx_strand_id
1 'polypeptide(L)'
;MAAWLLALLASSGLAGKVDPKYALDLTVYHVHPANVSSVPVDMDTGDLYGDLFFFLDEFLLPLQCADPSYFFDKFECQNPEHRKGDLVATQVHLQVDSRFGNYAGCNLCTGIDPFTRKPCKKGTYICDCMNFTDPSACDHHFVGRETVQKQFVHNVSKACEVALEESCHPYRTSQFRCPRCLFQHRQRIMESCDKATAMSYCPGFAFPLCTSDSKDYDCWHMNIARKTSGAWYSTFREGMCDKGPGHCSWEVKKVKTIPERCLRDRMVNTVEEAGPECFNRCGTRNESSHCWVSCFFGTVLGPESHNSTNVTGLDREILGASWTKAFEEEAEGGCRQFTDPLDESIVV
;
A
#
# COMPACT_ATOMS: atom_id res chain seq x y z
N MET A 1 -7.15 27.08 65.20
CA MET A 1 -7.35 27.88 63.98
C MET A 1 -5.99 27.99 63.31
N ALA A 2 -5.69 27.46 62.12
CA ALA A 2 -6.49 26.91 61.03
C ALA A 2 -5.67 25.79 60.34
N ALA A 3 -6.36 24.73 59.91
CA ALA A 3 -5.78 23.64 59.13
C ALA A 3 -5.61 24.08 57.67
N TRP A 4 -4.39 23.95 57.14
CA TRP A 4 -4.12 24.07 55.71
C TRP A 4 -4.35 22.70 55.05
N LEU A 5 -5.46 22.56 54.33
CA LEU A 5 -5.68 21.46 53.40
C LEU A 5 -5.20 21.92 52.02
N LEU A 6 -4.00 21.49 51.65
CA LEU A 6 -3.53 21.49 50.26
C LEU A 6 -4.29 20.38 49.52
N ALA A 7 -5.32 20.75 48.78
CA ALA A 7 -5.91 19.88 47.78
C ALA A 7 -4.93 19.75 46.59
N LEU A 8 -4.18 18.66 46.56
CA LEU A 8 -3.54 18.17 45.34
C LEU A 8 -4.65 17.74 44.38
N LEU A 9 -5.05 18.64 43.49
CA LEU A 9 -5.77 18.26 42.28
C LEU A 9 -4.81 17.45 41.42
N ALA A 10 -4.85 16.13 41.58
CA ALA A 10 -4.37 15.21 40.56
C ALA A 10 -5.25 15.45 39.32
N SER A 11 -4.80 16.32 38.42
CA SER A 11 -5.28 16.34 37.05
C SER A 11 -4.78 15.08 36.37
N SER A 12 -5.42 13.95 36.68
CA SER A 12 -5.43 12.79 35.79
C SER A 12 -6.10 13.26 34.51
N GLY A 13 -5.31 13.81 33.59
CA GLY A 13 -5.74 14.13 32.25
C GLY A 13 -6.29 12.84 31.66
N LEU A 14 -7.61 12.78 31.52
CA LEU A 14 -8.25 11.74 30.73
C LEU A 14 -7.64 11.86 29.34
N ALA A 15 -6.81 10.88 28.96
CA ALA A 15 -6.37 10.75 27.57
C ALA A 15 -7.61 10.82 26.68
N GLY A 16 -7.47 11.53 25.55
CA GLY A 16 -8.55 11.61 24.57
C GLY A 16 -9.06 10.22 24.22
N LYS A 17 -10.35 10.11 23.91
CA LYS A 17 -10.95 8.86 23.43
C LYS A 17 -11.69 9.11 22.13
N VAL A 18 -11.70 8.09 21.29
CA VAL A 18 -12.58 8.05 20.12
C VAL A 18 -14.03 8.20 20.60
N ASP A 19 -14.83 9.02 19.92
CA ASP A 19 -16.25 9.18 20.24
C ASP A 19 -16.95 7.81 20.13
N PRO A 20 -17.50 7.26 21.23
CA PRO A 20 -18.12 5.93 21.21
C PRO A 20 -19.26 5.79 20.20
N LYS A 21 -19.90 6.90 19.78
CA LYS A 21 -20.93 6.90 18.76
C LYS A 21 -20.38 6.54 17.37
N TYR A 22 -19.13 6.86 17.11
CA TYR A 22 -18.46 6.66 15.83
C TYR A 22 -17.30 5.66 15.91
N ALA A 23 -17.12 5.01 17.07
CA ALA A 23 -16.04 4.06 17.28
C ALA A 23 -16.22 2.82 16.39
N LEU A 24 -15.16 2.49 15.65
CA LEU A 24 -15.05 1.33 14.79
C LEU A 24 -13.74 0.60 15.13
N ASP A 25 -13.83 -0.69 15.44
CA ASP A 25 -12.65 -1.52 15.59
C ASP A 25 -12.17 -1.98 14.20
N LEU A 26 -10.90 -1.73 13.92
CA LEU A 26 -10.27 -2.00 12.63
C LEU A 26 -8.99 -2.82 12.86
N THR A 27 -8.72 -3.81 12.02
CA THR A 27 -7.43 -4.48 11.98
C THR A 27 -6.73 -4.07 10.70
N VAL A 28 -5.58 -3.42 10.85
CA VAL A 28 -4.73 -3.01 9.73
C VAL A 28 -3.38 -3.69 9.81
N TYR A 29 -2.68 -3.67 8.68
CA TYR A 29 -1.35 -4.22 8.51
C TYR A 29 -0.45 -3.18 7.85
N HIS A 30 0.85 -3.34 8.05
CA HIS A 30 1.89 -2.63 7.31
C HIS A 30 3.19 -3.42 7.34
N VAL A 31 4.02 -3.22 6.32
CA VAL A 31 5.40 -3.70 6.26
C VAL A 31 6.33 -2.51 6.45
N HIS A 32 7.31 -2.62 7.34
CA HIS A 32 8.24 -1.53 7.64
C HIS A 32 9.62 -2.04 8.05
N PRO A 33 10.66 -1.19 8.00
CA PRO A 33 11.94 -1.49 8.62
C PRO A 33 11.83 -1.78 10.11
N ALA A 34 12.54 -2.82 10.56
CA ALA A 34 12.57 -3.26 11.97
C ALA A 34 13.05 -2.21 12.98
N ASN A 35 13.68 -1.13 12.51
CA ASN A 35 14.17 -0.03 13.35
C ASN A 35 13.20 1.16 13.41
N VAL A 36 11.96 0.99 12.96
CA VAL A 36 10.88 1.97 13.06
C VAL A 36 9.76 1.40 13.92
N SER A 37 9.02 2.27 14.62
CA SER A 37 7.94 1.87 15.53
C SER A 37 6.85 1.09 14.81
N SER A 38 6.32 0.06 15.47
CA SER A 38 5.16 -0.70 15.00
C SER A 38 3.82 0.03 15.17
N VAL A 39 3.79 1.12 15.94
CA VAL A 39 2.63 2.03 16.02
C VAL A 39 2.60 2.85 14.73
N PRO A 40 1.51 2.76 13.93
CA PRO A 40 1.45 3.45 12.65
C PRO A 40 1.13 4.92 12.89
N VAL A 41 2.14 5.75 13.14
CA VAL A 41 1.97 7.20 13.23
C VAL A 41 2.54 7.82 11.97
N ASP A 42 1.70 8.60 11.30
CA ASP A 42 1.96 9.21 9.99
C ASP A 42 2.27 8.15 8.92
N MET A 43 1.66 6.97 8.99
CA MET A 43 2.03 5.79 8.20
C MET A 43 0.86 5.28 7.35
N ASP A 44 1.21 4.73 6.18
CA ASP A 44 0.27 4.00 5.32
C ASP A 44 0.05 2.61 5.90
N THR A 45 -1.21 2.24 6.03
CA THR A 45 -1.62 0.92 6.49
C THR A 45 -2.74 0.41 5.58
N GLY A 46 -2.90 -0.90 5.48
CA GLY A 46 -4.02 -1.51 4.77
C GLY A 46 -4.88 -2.34 5.70
N ASP A 47 -6.17 -2.51 5.39
CA ASP A 47 -6.81 -3.75 5.85
C ASP A 47 -6.11 -4.97 5.21
N LEU A 48 -6.53 -6.20 5.57
CA LEU A 48 -5.92 -7.43 5.05
C LEU A 48 -5.67 -7.38 3.53
N TYR A 49 -6.67 -6.94 2.77
CA TYR A 49 -6.56 -6.90 1.31
C TYR A 49 -5.89 -5.62 0.80
N GLY A 50 -5.94 -4.53 1.57
CA GLY A 50 -5.23 -3.30 1.26
C GLY A 50 -3.71 -3.50 1.34
N ASP A 51 -3.24 -4.17 2.40
CA ASP A 51 -1.81 -4.40 2.59
C ASP A 51 -1.27 -5.53 1.72
N LEU A 52 -2.11 -6.55 1.44
CA LEU A 52 -1.80 -7.57 0.43
C LEU A 52 -1.51 -6.96 -0.95
N PHE A 53 -2.09 -5.81 -1.30
CA PHE A 53 -1.73 -5.14 -2.56
C PHE A 53 -0.26 -4.72 -2.54
N PHE A 54 0.18 -3.99 -1.52
CA PHE A 54 1.56 -3.50 -1.42
C PHE A 54 2.55 -4.66 -1.38
N PHE A 55 2.22 -5.69 -0.60
CA PHE A 55 3.09 -6.85 -0.48
C PHE A 55 3.20 -7.69 -1.75
N LEU A 56 2.10 -7.89 -2.48
CA LEU A 56 2.16 -8.62 -3.75
C LEU A 56 2.95 -7.83 -4.80
N ASP A 57 2.90 -6.50 -4.78
CA ASP A 57 3.72 -5.65 -5.65
C ASP A 57 5.23 -5.84 -5.42
N GLU A 58 5.67 -6.23 -4.22
CA GLU A 58 7.09 -6.48 -3.96
C GLU A 58 7.68 -7.59 -4.84
N PHE A 59 6.84 -8.55 -5.28
CA PHE A 59 7.25 -9.62 -6.19
C PHE A 59 7.45 -9.12 -7.63
N LEU A 60 6.97 -7.92 -7.99
CA LEU A 60 7.23 -7.26 -9.28
C LEU A 60 8.59 -6.56 -9.30
N LEU A 61 9.06 -6.10 -8.14
CA LEU A 61 10.23 -5.22 -8.02
C LEU A 61 11.49 -5.78 -8.69
N PRO A 62 11.83 -7.07 -8.61
CA PRO A 62 13.02 -7.57 -9.30
C PRO A 62 13.02 -7.30 -10.81
N LEU A 63 11.85 -7.32 -11.46
CA LEU A 63 11.71 -7.04 -12.88
C LEU A 63 11.60 -5.54 -13.16
N GLN A 64 10.76 -4.84 -12.41
CA GLN A 64 10.58 -3.38 -12.55
C GLN A 64 11.90 -2.63 -12.33
N CYS A 65 12.64 -2.99 -11.28
CA CYS A 65 13.90 -2.33 -10.92
C CYS A 65 15.08 -2.71 -11.82
N ALA A 66 14.95 -3.78 -12.60
CA ALA A 66 15.92 -4.14 -13.63
C ALA A 66 15.66 -3.43 -14.97
N ASP A 67 14.47 -2.83 -15.16
CA ASP A 67 14.10 -2.12 -16.38
C ASP A 67 14.55 -0.65 -16.30
N PRO A 68 15.57 -0.22 -17.06
CA PRO A 68 16.07 1.15 -17.03
C PRO A 68 15.09 2.17 -17.62
N SER A 69 14.01 1.71 -18.27
CA SER A 69 12.98 2.57 -18.85
C SER A 69 11.77 2.78 -17.92
N TYR A 70 11.73 2.10 -16.77
CA TYR A 70 10.62 2.20 -15.83
C TYR A 70 10.71 3.48 -15.00
N PHE A 71 9.68 4.32 -15.04
CA PHE A 71 9.69 5.65 -14.43
C PHE A 71 9.61 5.65 -12.90
N PHE A 72 9.03 4.60 -12.31
CA PHE A 72 8.94 4.42 -10.85
C PHE A 72 10.16 3.72 -10.24
N ASP A 73 11.18 3.42 -11.05
CA ASP A 73 12.42 2.80 -10.61
C ASP A 73 13.06 3.52 -9.40
N LYS A 74 12.92 4.84 -9.30
CA LYS A 74 13.53 5.61 -8.21
C LYS A 74 12.72 5.65 -6.92
N PHE A 75 11.40 5.48 -6.99
CA PHE A 75 10.57 5.50 -5.78
C PHE A 75 10.61 4.12 -5.14
N GLU A 76 10.03 3.10 -5.78
CA GLU A 76 9.88 1.77 -5.17
C GLU A 76 11.21 1.02 -5.02
N CYS A 77 12.11 1.09 -6.01
CA CYS A 77 13.37 0.34 -5.94
C CYS A 77 14.39 0.92 -4.95
N GLN A 78 14.14 2.12 -4.45
CA GLN A 78 14.94 2.76 -3.40
C GLN A 78 14.15 2.90 -2.09
N ASN A 79 12.89 2.46 -2.07
CA ASN A 79 12.02 2.54 -0.91
C ASN A 79 12.55 1.60 0.18
N PRO A 80 13.00 2.13 1.33
CA PRO A 80 13.45 1.29 2.44
C PRO A 80 12.37 0.34 2.96
N GLU A 81 11.09 0.62 2.73
CA GLU A 81 9.98 -0.23 3.14
C GLU A 81 9.86 -1.53 2.32
N HIS A 82 10.52 -1.61 1.16
CA HIS A 82 10.55 -2.82 0.32
C HIS A 82 11.94 -3.43 0.15
N ARG A 83 13.01 -2.68 0.45
CA ARG A 83 14.38 -3.03 0.04
C ARG A 83 15.37 -3.19 1.18
N LYS A 84 15.00 -2.84 2.41
CA LYS A 84 15.89 -3.03 3.55
C LYS A 84 15.94 -4.52 3.93
N GLY A 85 17.09 -5.02 4.36
CA GLY A 85 17.26 -6.45 4.65
C GLY A 85 16.61 -6.93 5.95
N ASP A 86 16.10 -6.01 6.75
CA ASP A 86 15.50 -6.21 8.07
C ASP A 86 14.06 -5.65 8.10
N LEU A 87 13.19 -6.17 7.23
CA LEU A 87 11.77 -5.82 7.24
C LEU A 87 10.99 -6.67 8.25
N VAL A 88 9.95 -6.05 8.80
CA VAL A 88 8.95 -6.69 9.64
C VAL A 88 7.57 -6.36 9.12
N ALA A 89 6.63 -7.28 9.33
CA ALA A 89 5.22 -7.07 9.07
C ALA A 89 4.49 -6.93 10.41
N THR A 90 3.62 -5.94 10.52
CA THR A 90 2.91 -5.63 11.75
C THR A 90 1.41 -5.71 11.54
N GLN A 91 0.72 -6.44 12.41
CA GLN A 91 -0.74 -6.39 12.58
C GLN A 91 -1.07 -5.42 13.72
N VAL A 92 -1.94 -4.47 13.44
CA VAL A 92 -2.38 -3.46 14.41
C VAL A 92 -3.90 -3.51 14.55
N HIS A 93 -4.37 -3.74 15.77
CA HIS A 93 -5.76 -3.55 16.12
C HIS A 93 -5.96 -2.11 16.58
N LEU A 94 -6.73 -1.36 15.82
CA LEU A 94 -7.08 0.04 16.06
C LEU A 94 -8.52 0.16 16.53
N GLN A 95 -8.80 1.17 17.34
CA GLN A 95 -10.13 1.76 17.41
C GLN A 95 -10.05 3.13 16.73
N VAL A 96 -10.93 3.36 15.75
CA VAL A 96 -10.94 4.58 14.93
C VAL A 96 -12.32 5.23 14.95
N ASP A 97 -12.36 6.53 14.66
CA ASP A 97 -13.56 7.24 14.32
C ASP A 97 -13.94 6.90 12.87
N SER A 98 -15.13 6.34 12.69
CA SER A 98 -15.67 5.92 11.41
C SER A 98 -15.88 7.05 10.38
N ARG A 99 -15.79 8.31 10.81
CA ARG A 99 -15.89 9.49 9.93
C ARG A 99 -14.54 9.75 9.26
N PHE A 100 -14.15 8.83 8.39
CA PHE A 100 -12.87 8.89 7.68
C PHE A 100 -12.70 10.19 6.87
N GLY A 101 -11.47 10.69 6.86
CA GLY A 101 -11.04 11.76 5.97
C GLY A 101 -10.55 11.22 4.63
N ASN A 102 -10.06 12.12 3.77
CA ASN A 102 -9.38 11.70 2.55
C ASN A 102 -8.00 11.12 2.87
N TYR A 103 -7.62 10.10 2.11
CA TYR A 103 -6.32 9.46 2.23
C TYR A 103 -5.16 10.39 1.85
N ALA A 104 -4.12 10.40 2.69
CA ALA A 104 -2.78 10.84 2.33
C ALA A 104 -1.91 9.61 2.06
N GLY A 105 -0.99 9.72 1.10
CA GLY A 105 0.07 8.73 0.95
C GLY A 105 1.19 9.05 1.92
N CYS A 106 1.65 8.07 2.67
CA CYS A 106 2.66 8.23 3.70
C CYS A 106 3.85 7.30 3.45
N ASN A 107 5.06 7.80 3.64
CA ASN A 107 6.27 7.02 3.37
C ASN A 107 7.42 7.41 4.29
N LEU A 108 8.35 6.48 4.51
CA LEU A 108 9.54 6.68 5.33
C LEU A 108 10.51 7.68 4.68
N CYS A 109 10.77 8.78 5.40
CA CYS A 109 11.74 9.78 4.96
C CYS A 109 13.18 9.24 4.98
N THR A 110 13.87 9.33 3.84
CA THR A 110 15.30 9.02 3.69
C THR A 110 16.21 10.26 3.78
N GLY A 111 15.62 11.41 4.12
CA GLY A 111 16.24 12.75 4.21
C GLY A 111 15.63 13.73 3.22
N ILE A 112 14.94 13.21 2.21
CA ILE A 112 14.11 13.93 1.26
C ILE A 112 12.78 13.18 1.21
N ASP A 113 11.68 13.93 1.31
CA ASP A 113 10.34 13.38 1.19
C ASP A 113 10.14 12.91 -0.25
N PRO A 114 9.76 11.64 -0.46
CA PRO A 114 9.67 11.08 -1.78
C PRO A 114 8.50 11.66 -2.62
N PHE A 115 7.49 12.27 -2.00
CA PHE A 115 6.36 12.92 -2.67
C PHE A 115 6.64 14.38 -3.02
N THR A 116 6.96 15.24 -2.04
CA THR A 116 7.15 16.69 -2.31
C THR A 116 8.58 17.07 -2.68
N ARG A 117 9.54 16.15 -2.54
CA ARG A 117 10.98 16.38 -2.74
C ARG A 117 11.59 17.42 -1.80
N LYS A 118 10.90 17.75 -0.70
CA LYS A 118 11.41 18.65 0.33
C LYS A 118 12.29 17.90 1.34
N PRO A 119 13.25 18.59 2.00
CA PRO A 119 14.02 17.98 3.08
C PRO A 119 13.13 17.53 4.23
N CYS A 120 13.47 16.40 4.84
CA CYS A 120 12.76 15.88 6.00
C CYS A 120 13.67 15.09 6.95
N LYS A 121 13.15 14.75 8.14
CA LYS A 121 13.92 14.02 9.15
C LYS A 121 14.04 12.55 8.77
N LYS A 122 15.27 12.05 8.62
CA LYS A 122 15.52 10.64 8.32
C LYS A 122 14.89 9.71 9.37
N GLY A 123 14.26 8.65 8.91
CA GLY A 123 13.67 7.62 9.78
C GLY A 123 12.33 8.02 10.41
N THR A 124 11.70 9.10 9.95
CA THR A 124 10.31 9.41 10.30
C THR A 124 9.42 9.25 9.09
N TYR A 125 8.20 8.79 9.33
CA TYR A 125 7.18 8.80 8.30
C TYR A 125 6.59 10.21 8.11
N ILE A 126 6.13 10.48 6.90
CA ILE A 126 5.51 11.74 6.49
C ILE A 126 4.34 11.39 5.59
N CYS A 127 3.21 12.03 5.82
CA CYS A 127 2.02 11.92 4.99
C CYS A 127 1.84 13.17 4.14
N ASP A 128 1.54 12.98 2.86
CA ASP A 128 1.21 14.04 1.93
C ASP A 128 -0.18 13.81 1.32
N CYS A 129 -1.05 14.81 1.44
CA CYS A 129 -2.35 14.75 0.76
C CYS A 129 -2.09 14.70 -0.76
N MET A 130 -2.38 13.56 -1.40
CA MET A 130 -2.05 13.32 -2.83
C MET A 130 -2.85 14.17 -3.84
N ASN A 131 -3.56 15.22 -3.40
CA ASN A 131 -4.11 16.23 -4.28
C ASN A 131 -3.08 17.36 -4.48
N PHE A 132 -2.25 17.23 -5.53
CA PHE A 132 -1.26 18.25 -5.94
C PHE A 132 -1.86 19.65 -6.23
N THR A 133 -3.19 19.79 -6.25
CA THR A 133 -3.88 21.06 -6.49
C THR A 133 -4.59 21.63 -5.27
N ASP A 134 -4.74 20.88 -4.18
CA ASP A 134 -5.41 21.35 -2.96
C ASP A 134 -4.79 20.71 -1.70
N PRO A 135 -3.91 21.43 -0.98
CA PRO A 135 -3.35 20.96 0.29
C PRO A 135 -4.35 20.91 1.45
N SER A 136 -5.59 21.41 1.27
CA SER A 136 -6.70 21.15 2.23
C SER A 136 -7.41 19.83 1.98
N ALA A 137 -6.92 19.02 1.03
CA ALA A 137 -7.59 17.80 0.63
C ALA A 137 -7.67 16.75 1.74
N CYS A 138 -6.76 16.68 2.71
CA CYS A 138 -6.87 15.72 3.82
C CYS A 138 -7.00 16.42 5.17
N ASP A 139 -7.91 15.92 6.03
CA ASP A 139 -8.10 16.40 7.39
C ASP A 139 -7.31 15.51 8.34
N HIS A 140 -6.17 16.02 8.83
CA HIS A 140 -5.25 15.27 9.68
C HIS A 140 -5.85 14.91 11.06
N HIS A 141 -7.01 15.44 11.42
CA HIS A 141 -7.69 15.04 12.66
C HIS A 141 -8.44 13.73 12.52
N PHE A 142 -8.67 13.21 11.32
CA PHE A 142 -9.34 11.93 11.07
C PHE A 142 -8.43 10.96 10.33
N VAL A 143 -8.63 9.66 10.55
CA VAL A 143 -7.96 8.63 9.74
C VAL A 143 -8.38 8.80 8.28
N GLY A 144 -7.40 8.96 7.39
CA GLY A 144 -7.65 9.00 5.95
C GLY A 144 -8.01 7.61 5.44
N ARG A 145 -8.87 7.50 4.41
CA ARG A 145 -9.23 6.22 3.80
C ARG A 145 -9.35 6.30 2.29
N GLU A 146 -8.81 5.32 1.59
CA GLU A 146 -9.03 5.11 0.16
C GLU A 146 -9.27 3.63 -0.15
N THR A 147 -10.04 3.33 -1.19
CA THR A 147 -10.19 1.98 -1.70
C THR A 147 -9.16 1.75 -2.81
N VAL A 148 -8.34 0.71 -2.69
CA VAL A 148 -7.26 0.39 -3.66
C VAL A 148 -7.76 0.42 -5.10
N GLN A 149 -8.94 -0.17 -5.35
CA GLN A 149 -9.51 -0.19 -6.71
C GLN A 149 -9.75 1.20 -7.29
N LYS A 150 -10.17 2.19 -6.50
CA LYS A 150 -10.43 3.54 -7.04
C LYS A 150 -9.15 4.18 -7.60
N GLN A 151 -8.00 3.81 -7.05
CA GLN A 151 -6.71 4.36 -7.43
C GLN A 151 -6.13 3.68 -8.68
N PHE A 152 -6.24 2.35 -8.79
CA PHE A 152 -5.52 1.57 -9.81
C PHE A 152 -6.42 0.86 -10.83
N VAL A 153 -7.73 0.80 -10.58
CA VAL A 153 -8.69 0.15 -11.48
C VAL A 153 -9.33 1.19 -12.38
N HIS A 154 -8.68 1.41 -13.53
CA HIS A 154 -9.27 2.18 -14.61
C HIS A 154 -10.25 1.30 -15.41
N ASN A 155 -11.54 1.65 -15.41
CA ASN A 155 -12.53 1.04 -16.28
C ASN A 155 -12.50 1.76 -17.63
N VAL A 156 -11.66 1.28 -18.54
CA VAL A 156 -11.56 1.82 -19.89
C VAL A 156 -12.79 1.37 -20.68
N SER A 157 -13.69 2.30 -20.99
CA SER A 157 -14.82 2.01 -21.88
C SER A 157 -14.30 1.65 -23.28
N LYS A 158 -15.04 0.85 -24.05
CA LYS A 158 -14.62 0.53 -25.43
C LYS A 158 -14.46 1.79 -26.30
N ALA A 159 -15.31 2.79 -26.07
CA ALA A 159 -15.21 4.09 -26.73
C ALA A 159 -13.92 4.83 -26.36
N CYS A 160 -13.53 4.80 -25.08
CA CYS A 160 -12.27 5.37 -24.63
C CYS A 160 -11.05 4.68 -25.26
N GLU A 161 -11.05 3.35 -25.26
CA GLU A 161 -9.99 2.54 -25.90
C GLU A 161 -9.83 2.93 -27.37
N VAL A 162 -10.93 2.95 -28.14
CA VAL A 162 -10.91 3.37 -29.56
C VAL A 162 -10.38 4.79 -29.72
N ALA A 163 -10.83 5.75 -28.88
CA ALA A 163 -10.39 7.13 -28.96
C ALA A 163 -8.88 7.29 -28.70
N LEU A 164 -8.33 6.55 -27.74
CA LEU A 164 -6.91 6.55 -27.41
C LEU A 164 -6.07 5.88 -28.52
N GLU A 165 -6.50 4.72 -28.99
CA GLU A 165 -5.82 3.94 -30.03
C GLU A 165 -5.74 4.71 -31.35
N GLU A 166 -6.87 5.23 -31.83
CA GLU A 166 -6.89 5.98 -33.10
C GLU A 166 -6.13 7.30 -33.03
N SER A 167 -6.04 7.93 -31.85
CA SER A 167 -5.40 9.23 -31.71
C SER A 167 -3.90 9.12 -31.46
N CYS A 168 -3.47 8.18 -30.59
CA CYS A 168 -2.15 8.22 -29.99
C CYS A 168 -1.37 6.90 -29.96
N HIS A 169 -1.90 5.79 -30.50
CA HIS A 169 -1.21 4.50 -30.53
C HIS A 169 0.25 4.56 -31.07
N PRO A 170 0.57 5.26 -32.17
CA PRO A 170 1.94 5.32 -32.67
C PRO A 170 2.98 5.91 -31.69
N TYR A 171 2.50 6.64 -30.69
CA TYR A 171 3.35 7.25 -29.67
C TYR A 171 3.28 6.53 -28.33
N ARG A 172 2.45 5.48 -28.21
CA ARG A 172 2.11 4.78 -26.96
C ARG A 172 3.34 4.45 -26.12
N THR A 173 4.41 3.93 -26.71
CA THR A 173 5.61 3.52 -25.94
C THR A 173 6.55 4.67 -25.58
N SER A 174 6.24 5.91 -25.97
CA SER A 174 7.11 7.07 -25.75
C SER A 174 6.63 7.93 -24.58
N GLN A 175 7.44 7.98 -23.53
CA GLN A 175 7.24 8.85 -22.36
C GLN A 175 7.08 10.34 -22.71
N PHE A 176 7.67 10.80 -23.81
CA PHE A 176 7.62 12.22 -24.21
C PHE A 176 6.58 12.50 -25.29
N ARG A 177 6.42 11.60 -26.29
CA ARG A 177 5.52 11.84 -27.41
C ARG A 177 4.08 11.49 -27.09
N CYS A 178 3.85 10.47 -26.26
CA CYS A 178 2.50 10.07 -25.89
C CYS A 178 1.74 11.18 -25.14
N PRO A 179 2.28 11.79 -24.05
CA PRO A 179 1.53 12.82 -23.33
C PRO A 179 1.27 14.06 -24.19
N ARG A 180 2.21 14.39 -25.09
CA ARG A 180 2.03 15.46 -26.07
C ARG A 180 0.89 15.16 -27.04
N CYS A 181 0.77 13.92 -27.51
CA CYS A 181 -0.34 13.49 -28.35
C CYS A 181 -1.68 13.59 -27.61
N LEU A 182 -1.77 13.08 -26.37
CA LEU A 182 -2.99 13.19 -25.55
C LEU A 182 -3.43 14.64 -25.40
N PHE A 183 -2.49 15.56 -25.17
CA PHE A 183 -2.78 16.99 -25.07
C PHE A 183 -3.30 17.58 -26.39
N GLN A 184 -2.72 17.20 -27.53
CA GLN A 184 -3.15 17.64 -28.86
C GLN A 184 -4.57 17.15 -29.20
N HIS A 185 -4.92 15.93 -28.79
CA HIS A 185 -6.21 15.30 -29.08
C HIS A 185 -7.20 15.35 -27.89
N ARG A 186 -6.93 16.19 -26.88
CA ARG A 186 -7.66 16.18 -25.60
C ARG A 186 -9.17 16.34 -25.73
N GLN A 187 -9.66 17.14 -26.69
CA GLN A 187 -11.11 17.35 -26.85
C GLN A 187 -11.79 16.03 -27.22
N ARG A 188 -11.29 15.37 -28.26
CA ARG A 188 -11.80 14.07 -28.74
C ARG A 188 -11.68 12.98 -27.67
N ILE A 189 -10.53 12.90 -27.00
CA ILE A 189 -10.30 11.85 -26.00
C ILE A 189 -11.23 12.03 -24.79
N MET A 190 -11.40 13.27 -24.31
CA MET A 190 -12.21 13.55 -23.12
C MET A 190 -13.73 13.48 -23.38
N GLU A 191 -14.16 13.28 -24.63
CA GLU A 191 -15.57 12.93 -24.94
C GLU A 191 -15.90 11.50 -24.47
N SER A 192 -14.91 10.61 -24.39
CA SER A 192 -15.12 9.18 -24.11
C SER A 192 -14.27 8.64 -22.95
N CYS A 193 -13.26 9.38 -22.50
CA CYS A 193 -12.34 9.01 -21.42
C CYS A 193 -12.40 10.04 -20.29
N ASP A 194 -12.34 9.59 -19.04
CA ASP A 194 -11.99 10.47 -17.94
C ASP A 194 -10.50 10.83 -17.99
N LYS A 195 -10.14 11.91 -17.29
CA LYS A 195 -8.77 12.45 -17.29
C LYS A 195 -7.75 11.43 -16.77
N ALA A 196 -8.06 10.69 -15.71
CA ALA A 196 -7.10 9.75 -15.12
C ALA A 196 -6.82 8.61 -16.10
N THR A 197 -7.87 7.99 -16.64
CA THR A 197 -7.76 6.94 -17.65
C THR A 197 -6.98 7.39 -18.89
N ALA A 198 -7.26 8.60 -19.39
CA ALA A 198 -6.54 9.13 -20.55
C ALA A 198 -5.03 9.28 -20.26
N MET A 199 -4.67 9.79 -19.08
CA MET A 199 -3.27 9.97 -18.70
C MET A 199 -2.55 8.63 -18.51
N SER A 200 -3.21 7.62 -17.94
CA SER A 200 -2.67 6.26 -17.76
C SER A 200 -2.39 5.52 -19.08
N TYR A 201 -2.84 6.05 -20.22
CA TYR A 201 -2.48 5.50 -21.55
C TYR A 201 -0.99 5.64 -21.89
N CYS A 202 -0.32 6.65 -21.33
CA CYS A 202 1.07 6.95 -21.66
C CYS A 202 2.06 6.46 -20.58
N PRO A 203 3.24 5.96 -20.98
CA PRO A 203 4.34 5.63 -20.08
C PRO A 203 4.77 6.86 -19.26
N GLY A 204 5.12 6.63 -18.00
CA GLY A 204 5.58 7.68 -17.09
C GLY A 204 4.46 8.42 -16.36
N PHE A 205 3.20 8.03 -16.54
CA PHE A 205 2.15 8.29 -15.55
C PHE A 205 2.06 7.15 -14.54
N ALA A 206 1.43 7.44 -13.41
CA ALA A 206 1.62 6.67 -12.20
C ALA A 206 1.41 5.17 -12.37
N PHE A 207 0.42 4.78 -13.19
CA PHE A 207 0.04 3.39 -13.39
C PHE A 207 -0.35 3.17 -14.87
N PRO A 208 0.56 2.63 -15.71
CA PRO A 208 0.28 2.38 -17.12
C PRO A 208 -0.90 1.42 -17.31
N LEU A 209 -1.74 1.65 -18.32
CA LEU A 209 -2.82 0.73 -18.66
C LEU A 209 -2.28 -0.63 -19.13
N CYS A 210 -2.88 -1.71 -18.64
CA CYS A 210 -2.65 -3.07 -19.13
C CYS A 210 -3.23 -3.26 -20.54
N THR A 211 -2.37 -3.56 -21.50
CA THR A 211 -2.71 -3.80 -22.92
C THR A 211 -1.71 -4.77 -23.54
N SER A 212 -1.90 -5.14 -24.81
CA SER A 212 -1.00 -6.04 -25.54
C SER A 212 0.45 -5.57 -25.64
N ASP A 213 0.70 -4.26 -25.57
CA ASP A 213 2.05 -3.67 -25.68
C ASP A 213 2.66 -3.31 -24.32
N SER A 214 1.91 -3.54 -23.23
CA SER A 214 2.36 -3.24 -21.88
C SER A 214 3.40 -4.24 -21.41
N LYS A 215 4.21 -3.85 -20.43
CA LYS A 215 5.10 -4.78 -19.75
C LYS A 215 4.26 -5.69 -18.87
N ASP A 216 4.67 -6.94 -18.70
CA ASP A 216 3.93 -7.91 -17.87
C ASP A 216 3.61 -7.33 -16.47
N TYR A 217 4.58 -6.65 -15.86
CA TYR A 217 4.45 -6.05 -14.53
C TYR A 217 3.45 -4.89 -14.45
N ASP A 218 3.17 -4.18 -15.56
CA ASP A 218 2.13 -3.15 -15.60
C ASP A 218 0.74 -3.82 -15.49
N CYS A 219 0.56 -4.92 -16.21
CA CYS A 219 -0.66 -5.72 -16.16
C CYS A 219 -0.85 -6.39 -14.80
N TRP A 220 0.20 -6.97 -14.23
CA TRP A 220 0.13 -7.59 -12.91
C TRP A 220 -0.22 -6.59 -11.82
N HIS A 221 0.43 -5.42 -11.78
CA HIS A 221 0.13 -4.36 -10.80
C HIS A 221 -1.37 -3.97 -10.79
N MET A 222 -1.93 -3.67 -11.97
CA MET A 222 -3.36 -3.36 -12.10
C MET A 222 -4.25 -4.53 -11.63
N ASN A 223 -3.85 -5.76 -11.96
CA ASN A 223 -4.61 -6.95 -11.61
C ASN A 223 -4.52 -7.29 -10.12
N ILE A 224 -3.43 -6.97 -9.42
CA ILE A 224 -3.33 -7.09 -7.96
C ILE A 224 -4.38 -6.18 -7.30
N ALA A 225 -4.53 -4.93 -7.75
CA ALA A 225 -5.58 -4.04 -7.23
C ALA A 225 -6.99 -4.60 -7.45
N ARG A 226 -7.26 -5.17 -8.63
CA ARG A 226 -8.53 -5.84 -8.92
C ARG A 226 -8.74 -7.05 -8.02
N LYS A 227 -7.71 -7.88 -7.85
CA LYS A 227 -7.75 -9.14 -7.09
C LYS A 227 -8.01 -8.90 -5.62
N THR A 228 -7.28 -7.98 -5.01
CA THR A 228 -7.28 -7.76 -3.56
C THR A 228 -8.48 -6.91 -3.13
N SER A 229 -8.67 -5.75 -3.76
CA SER A 229 -9.80 -4.86 -3.52
C SER A 229 -10.00 -4.38 -2.07
N GLY A 230 -8.91 -4.23 -1.31
CA GLY A 230 -8.98 -3.72 0.06
C GLY A 230 -9.03 -2.20 0.17
N ALA A 231 -8.90 -1.72 1.40
CA ALA A 231 -8.78 -0.31 1.71
C ALA A 231 -7.43 0.02 2.36
N TRP A 232 -6.94 1.22 2.04
CA TRP A 232 -5.80 1.85 2.68
C TRP A 232 -6.25 2.92 3.65
N TYR A 233 -5.43 3.14 4.66
CA TYR A 233 -5.65 4.07 5.74
C TYR A 233 -4.38 4.86 6.04
N SER A 234 -4.52 6.16 6.22
CA SER A 234 -3.45 7.05 6.70
C SER A 234 -3.78 7.49 8.12
N THR A 235 -2.89 7.15 9.05
CA THR A 235 -3.06 7.42 10.48
C THR A 235 -2.20 8.62 10.85
N PHE A 236 -2.80 9.80 11.00
CA PHE A 236 -2.06 11.02 11.30
C PHE A 236 -1.79 11.17 12.80
N ARG A 237 -0.62 11.69 13.15
CA ARG A 237 -0.25 12.03 14.53
C ARG A 237 -1.25 12.96 15.21
N GLU A 238 -1.83 13.91 14.47
CA GLU A 238 -2.80 14.87 14.98
C GLU A 238 -4.13 14.20 15.42
N GLY A 239 -4.46 13.05 14.86
CA GLY A 239 -5.66 12.27 15.21
C GLY A 239 -5.49 11.29 16.36
N MET A 240 -4.25 11.05 16.83
CA MET A 240 -3.95 10.01 17.82
C MET A 240 -4.45 10.38 19.23
N CYS A 241 -4.97 9.39 19.96
CA CYS A 241 -5.45 9.55 21.34
C CYS A 241 -4.34 9.58 22.42
N ASP A 242 -3.19 10.18 22.12
CA ASP A 242 -2.03 10.25 23.02
C ASP A 242 -1.89 11.59 23.75
N LYS A 243 -2.60 12.64 23.30
CA LYS A 243 -2.48 14.01 23.83
C LYS A 243 -3.72 14.53 24.55
N GLY A 244 -3.60 14.65 25.88
CA GLY A 244 -4.41 15.55 26.71
C GLY A 244 -5.93 15.33 26.68
N PRO A 245 -6.70 16.17 27.41
CA PRO A 245 -8.16 16.10 27.40
C PRO A 245 -8.72 16.61 26.06
N GLY A 246 -9.48 15.77 25.35
CA GLY A 246 -10.12 16.13 24.08
C GLY A 246 -10.71 14.94 23.32
N HIS A 247 -11.33 15.20 22.17
CA HIS A 247 -11.71 14.16 21.21
C HIS A 247 -10.52 13.90 20.25
N CYS A 248 -10.19 12.64 20.04
CA CYS A 248 -9.24 12.13 19.06
C CYS A 248 -9.96 11.19 18.09
N SER A 249 -9.32 10.78 17.00
CA SER A 249 -9.93 9.92 15.98
C SER A 249 -9.36 8.52 15.90
N TRP A 250 -8.26 8.19 16.58
CA TRP A 250 -7.79 6.81 16.60
C TRP A 250 -6.83 6.49 17.76
N GLU A 251 -6.84 5.22 18.16
CA GLU A 251 -5.92 4.67 19.16
C GLU A 251 -5.55 3.22 18.84
N VAL A 252 -4.36 2.82 19.29
CA VAL A 252 -3.90 1.43 19.20
C VAL A 252 -4.40 0.62 20.39
N LYS A 253 -5.03 -0.51 20.10
CA LYS A 253 -5.48 -1.48 21.11
C LYS A 253 -4.49 -2.62 21.30
N LYS A 254 -3.89 -3.10 20.22
CA LYS A 254 -2.94 -4.22 20.24
C LYS A 254 -2.07 -4.19 19.00
N VAL A 255 -0.83 -4.63 19.14
CA VAL A 255 0.15 -4.78 18.06
C VAL A 255 0.73 -6.19 18.11
N LYS A 256 0.95 -6.80 16.94
CA LYS A 256 1.77 -8.00 16.79
C LYS A 256 2.67 -7.84 15.58
N THR A 257 3.97 -7.89 15.79
CA THR A 257 4.98 -7.75 14.75
C THR A 257 5.69 -9.08 14.53
N ILE A 258 5.94 -9.43 13.29
CA ILE A 258 6.62 -10.65 12.87
C ILE A 258 7.71 -10.32 11.84
N PRO A 259 8.75 -11.15 11.68
CA PRO A 259 9.69 -10.99 10.58
C PRO A 259 8.95 -11.09 9.23
N GLU A 260 9.14 -10.12 8.35
CA GLU A 260 8.49 -10.09 7.02
C GLU A 260 8.85 -11.35 6.23
N ARG A 261 10.10 -11.81 6.32
CA ARG A 261 10.56 -13.02 5.65
C ARG A 261 9.71 -14.26 5.95
N CYS A 262 9.19 -14.40 7.18
CA CYS A 262 8.32 -15.52 7.52
C CYS A 262 6.96 -15.44 6.82
N LEU A 263 6.40 -14.24 6.72
CA LEU A 263 5.18 -13.95 5.95
C LEU A 263 5.41 -14.20 4.45
N ARG A 264 6.55 -13.75 3.92
CA ARG A 264 7.00 -13.99 2.55
C ARG A 264 7.13 -15.46 2.19
N ASP A 265 7.90 -16.21 2.97
CA ASP A 265 8.12 -17.63 2.75
C ASP A 265 6.78 -18.39 2.74
N ARG A 266 5.84 -18.00 3.60
CA ARG A 266 4.49 -18.57 3.64
C ARG A 266 3.68 -18.27 2.38
N MET A 267 3.65 -17.01 1.93
CA MET A 267 2.94 -16.63 0.71
C MET A 267 3.52 -17.36 -0.50
N VAL A 268 4.86 -17.35 -0.63
CA VAL A 268 5.58 -18.06 -1.69
C VAL A 268 5.21 -19.54 -1.71
N ASN A 269 5.28 -20.23 -0.57
CA ASN A 269 4.94 -21.65 -0.51
C ASN A 269 3.47 -21.89 -0.88
N THR A 270 2.55 -21.05 -0.41
CA THR A 270 1.12 -21.14 -0.75
C THR A 270 0.89 -21.07 -2.26
N VAL A 271 1.56 -20.13 -2.93
CA VAL A 271 1.42 -19.95 -4.39
C VAL A 271 2.11 -21.07 -5.17
N GLU A 272 3.30 -21.49 -4.74
CA GLU A 272 4.02 -22.61 -5.37
C GLU A 272 3.24 -23.94 -5.26
N GLU A 273 2.62 -24.20 -4.11
CA GLU A 273 1.76 -25.37 -3.90
C GLU A 273 0.49 -25.35 -4.75
N ALA A 274 -0.04 -24.16 -5.05
CA ALA A 274 -1.22 -24.00 -5.90
C ALA A 274 -0.90 -24.16 -7.41
N GLY A 275 0.35 -23.93 -7.83
CA GLY A 275 0.76 -23.93 -9.24
C GLY A 275 2.04 -24.71 -9.57
N PRO A 276 2.28 -25.91 -9.01
CA PRO A 276 3.60 -26.54 -8.96
C PRO A 276 4.20 -26.80 -10.35
N GLU A 277 3.37 -27.08 -11.35
CA GLU A 277 3.82 -27.37 -12.72
C GLU A 277 4.63 -26.23 -13.33
N CYS A 278 4.27 -24.98 -13.07
CA CYS A 278 4.97 -23.82 -13.61
C CYS A 278 6.33 -23.65 -12.95
N PHE A 279 6.36 -23.66 -11.61
CA PHE A 279 7.59 -23.50 -10.84
C PHE A 279 8.59 -24.62 -11.09
N ASN A 280 8.13 -25.87 -11.23
CA ASN A 280 8.98 -27.00 -11.59
C ASN A 280 9.71 -26.80 -12.93
N ARG A 281 9.11 -26.09 -13.90
CA ARG A 281 9.77 -25.75 -15.17
C ARG A 281 10.84 -24.67 -15.02
N CYS A 282 10.71 -23.78 -14.03
CA CYS A 282 11.73 -22.77 -13.74
C CYS A 282 12.96 -23.36 -13.03
N GLY A 283 12.84 -24.55 -12.43
CA GLY A 283 13.92 -25.23 -11.73
C GLY A 283 14.04 -24.77 -10.27
N THR A 284 15.26 -24.46 -9.81
CA THR A 284 15.47 -23.97 -8.44
C THR A 284 14.79 -22.62 -8.23
N ARG A 285 14.12 -22.44 -7.07
CA ARG A 285 13.45 -21.19 -6.71
C ARG A 285 14.39 -19.99 -6.91
N ASN A 286 13.95 -19.05 -7.74
CA ASN A 286 14.63 -17.80 -7.99
C ASN A 286 13.59 -16.69 -8.13
N GLU A 287 13.21 -16.08 -7.01
CA GLU A 287 12.17 -15.05 -6.91
C GLU A 287 12.49 -13.76 -7.69
N SER A 288 13.72 -13.62 -8.21
CA SER A 288 14.09 -12.50 -9.08
C SER A 288 14.09 -12.85 -10.57
N SER A 289 13.84 -14.11 -10.93
CA SER A 289 13.83 -14.54 -12.34
C SER A 289 12.49 -14.25 -13.00
N HIS A 290 12.53 -13.85 -14.27
CA HIS A 290 11.30 -13.62 -15.05
C HIS A 290 10.42 -14.89 -15.09
N CYS A 291 11.01 -16.08 -15.20
CA CYS A 291 10.26 -17.35 -15.16
C CYS A 291 9.45 -17.50 -13.88
N TRP A 292 10.10 -17.37 -12.71
CA TRP A 292 9.44 -17.58 -11.44
C TRP A 292 8.38 -16.50 -11.18
N VAL A 293 8.69 -15.22 -11.45
CA VAL A 293 7.74 -14.12 -11.26
C VAL A 293 6.52 -14.27 -12.16
N SER A 294 6.72 -14.72 -13.40
CA SER A 294 5.61 -15.02 -14.33
C SER A 294 4.75 -16.19 -13.84
N CYS A 295 5.36 -17.24 -13.28
CA CYS A 295 4.62 -18.33 -12.65
C CYS A 295 3.84 -17.85 -11.43
N PHE A 296 4.45 -17.02 -10.57
CA PHE A 296 3.81 -16.45 -9.39
C PHE A 296 2.54 -15.68 -9.76
N PHE A 297 2.64 -14.70 -10.65
CA PHE A 297 1.46 -13.92 -11.07
C PHE A 297 0.49 -14.70 -11.96
N GLY A 298 0.99 -15.63 -12.78
CA GLY A 298 0.15 -16.58 -13.52
C GLY A 298 -0.73 -17.43 -12.60
N THR A 299 -0.20 -17.87 -11.46
CA THR A 299 -0.95 -18.62 -10.45
C THR A 299 -1.88 -17.71 -9.64
N VAL A 300 -1.41 -16.55 -9.17
CA VAL A 300 -2.18 -15.64 -8.31
C VAL A 300 -3.31 -14.95 -9.06
N LEU A 301 -3.06 -14.49 -10.29
CA LEU A 301 -3.97 -13.63 -11.05
C LEU A 301 -4.62 -14.33 -12.25
N GLY A 302 -4.05 -15.47 -12.68
CA GLY A 302 -4.50 -16.25 -13.83
C GLY A 302 -3.48 -16.25 -14.99
N PRO A 303 -3.55 -17.23 -15.91
CA PRO A 303 -2.53 -17.44 -16.95
C PRO A 303 -2.40 -16.27 -17.94
N GLU A 304 -3.50 -15.57 -18.21
CA GLU A 304 -3.55 -14.42 -19.12
C GLU A 304 -3.23 -13.08 -18.43
N SER A 305 -2.86 -13.09 -17.14
CA SER A 305 -2.70 -11.87 -16.33
C SER A 305 -1.59 -10.93 -16.81
N HIS A 306 -0.70 -11.39 -17.69
CA HIS A 306 0.39 -10.61 -18.27
C HIS A 306 -0.07 -9.72 -19.45
N ASN A 307 -1.26 -9.97 -20.03
CA ASN A 307 -1.77 -9.24 -21.20
C ASN A 307 -3.27 -8.89 -21.12
N SER A 308 -3.92 -9.24 -20.01
CA SER A 308 -5.36 -9.12 -19.81
C SER A 308 -5.68 -8.55 -18.44
N THR A 309 -6.81 -7.85 -18.33
CA THR A 309 -7.36 -7.37 -17.05
C THR A 309 -8.33 -8.36 -16.41
N ASN A 310 -8.51 -9.54 -17.02
CA ASN A 310 -9.34 -10.60 -16.48
C ASN A 310 -8.60 -11.34 -15.36
N VAL A 311 -9.14 -11.29 -14.14
CA VAL A 311 -8.55 -11.89 -12.95
C VAL A 311 -9.29 -13.17 -12.60
N THR A 312 -8.58 -14.31 -12.64
CA THR A 312 -9.09 -15.62 -12.24
C THR A 312 -8.23 -16.15 -11.09
N GLY A 313 -7.14 -16.86 -11.40
CA GLY A 313 -6.07 -17.25 -10.47
C GLY A 313 -6.51 -17.89 -9.16
N LEU A 314 -5.59 -17.95 -8.20
CA LEU A 314 -5.83 -18.45 -6.85
C LEU A 314 -6.86 -17.58 -6.12
N ASP A 315 -7.85 -18.15 -5.44
CA ASP A 315 -8.88 -17.38 -4.72
C ASP A 315 -8.26 -16.37 -3.74
N ARG A 316 -8.85 -15.17 -3.67
CA ARG A 316 -8.32 -14.08 -2.83
C ARG A 316 -8.30 -14.49 -1.36
N GLU A 317 -9.29 -15.26 -0.94
CA GLU A 317 -9.48 -15.76 0.42
C GLU A 317 -8.33 -16.70 0.84
N ILE A 318 -7.72 -17.43 -0.12
CA ILE A 318 -6.53 -18.25 0.15
C ILE A 318 -5.31 -17.37 0.43
N LEU A 319 -5.14 -16.27 -0.33
CA LEU A 319 -4.08 -15.28 -0.09
C LEU A 319 -4.29 -14.61 1.28
N GLY A 320 -5.53 -14.23 1.59
CA GLY A 320 -5.90 -13.67 2.88
C GLY A 320 -5.61 -14.62 4.05
N ALA A 321 -5.99 -15.90 3.92
CA ALA A 321 -5.71 -16.91 4.93
C ALA A 321 -4.21 -17.18 5.09
N SER A 322 -3.45 -17.21 4.00
CA SER A 322 -1.99 -17.34 4.03
C SER A 322 -1.36 -16.19 4.81
N TRP A 323 -1.80 -14.96 4.56
CA TRP A 323 -1.34 -13.77 5.28
C TRP A 323 -1.68 -13.81 6.77
N THR A 324 -2.96 -13.98 7.12
CA THR A 324 -3.39 -13.91 8.53
C THR A 324 -2.82 -15.05 9.36
N LYS A 325 -2.60 -16.22 8.76
CA LYS A 325 -1.97 -17.36 9.42
C LYS A 325 -0.58 -17.01 9.96
N ALA A 326 0.16 -16.12 9.31
CA ALA A 326 1.47 -15.67 9.78
C ALA A 326 1.39 -14.94 11.14
N PHE A 327 0.24 -14.34 11.48
CA PHE A 327 0.01 -13.61 12.73
C PHE A 327 -0.68 -14.45 13.81
N GLU A 328 -0.97 -15.73 13.57
CA GLU A 328 -1.42 -16.65 14.63
C GLU A 328 -0.29 -17.00 15.61
N GLU A 329 -0.60 -17.75 16.65
CA GLU A 329 0.42 -18.20 17.60
C GLU A 329 1.39 -19.20 16.95
N GLU A 330 2.66 -19.21 17.36
CA GLU A 330 3.67 -20.10 16.78
C GLU A 330 3.27 -21.58 16.93
N ALA A 331 2.62 -21.93 18.05
CA ALA A 331 2.08 -23.26 18.31
C ALA A 331 0.96 -23.67 17.33
N GLU A 332 0.28 -22.69 16.72
CA GLU A 332 -0.76 -22.89 15.71
C GLU A 332 -0.18 -22.84 14.29
N GLY A 333 1.13 -22.67 14.17
CA GLY A 333 1.84 -22.54 12.90
C GLY A 333 1.95 -21.11 12.41
N GLY A 334 1.77 -20.10 13.27
CA GLY A 334 2.10 -18.71 12.99
C GLY A 334 3.59 -18.40 13.04
N CYS A 335 3.97 -17.17 12.71
CA CYS A 335 5.35 -16.71 12.77
C CYS A 335 5.73 -16.30 14.19
N ARG A 336 6.99 -16.54 14.55
CA ARG A 336 7.54 -16.07 15.83
C ARG A 336 7.39 -14.54 15.90
N GLN A 337 6.90 -14.07 17.04
CA GLN A 337 6.81 -12.63 17.31
C GLN A 337 8.21 -12.00 17.30
N PHE A 338 8.33 -10.91 16.53
CA PHE A 338 9.48 -10.02 16.58
C PHE A 338 9.38 -9.20 17.87
N THR A 339 10.48 -9.13 18.60
CA THR A 339 10.59 -8.29 19.81
C THR A 339 11.34 -7.04 19.40
N ASP A 340 10.63 -5.91 19.37
CA ASP A 340 11.22 -4.64 18.96
C ASP A 340 12.25 -4.18 20.00
N PRO A 341 13.52 -3.94 19.61
CA PRO A 341 14.53 -3.39 20.51
C PRO A 341 14.15 -2.00 21.08
N LEU A 342 13.17 -1.31 20.50
CA LEU A 342 12.68 0.01 20.90
C LEU A 342 11.40 -0.06 21.77
N ASP A 343 10.76 -1.22 21.89
CA ASP A 343 9.49 -1.41 22.63
C ASP A 343 9.67 -1.28 24.16
N GLU A 344 10.90 -1.40 24.66
CA GLU A 344 11.21 -1.14 26.08
C GLU A 344 10.98 0.32 26.50
N SER A 345 10.68 1.23 25.56
CA SER A 345 10.54 2.67 25.82
C SER A 345 9.12 3.24 25.70
N ILE A 346 8.12 2.46 25.25
CA ILE A 346 6.74 2.94 25.01
C ILE A 346 5.75 2.47 26.09
N VAL A 347 6.20 1.70 27.08
CA VAL A 347 5.43 1.43 28.31
C VAL A 347 5.84 2.43 29.39
N VAL A 348 5.31 3.65 29.34
CA VAL A 348 5.27 4.58 30.49
C VAL A 348 3.90 5.22 30.62
#